data_AF-A0A6A3NLY9-F1
#
_entry.id   AF-A0A6A3NLY9-F1
#
_cell.length_a   1.000
_cell.length_b   1.000
_cell.length_c   1.000
_cell.angle_alpha   90.00
_cell.angle_beta   90.00
_cell.angle_gamma   90.00
#
_symmetry.space_group_name_H-M   'P 1'
#
loop_
_entity.id
_entity.type
_entity.pdbx_description
1 polymer ?
#
loop_
_entity_poly.entity_id
_entity_poly.type
_entity_poly.pdbx_seq_one_letter_code
_entity_poly.pdbx_strand_id
1 'polypeptide(L)'
;MAVRRYFEANRVVVVWSCCVEIAGSVFVRLREKGVNTLSTFDFTRGEAASDARPEGCALPVVIDVRPETVEFSTSTNTQGHIGEMTDLVLGTYHRNFGMLNQVMENLLLKELMDSRASSSHR
;
A
#
# COMPACT_ATOMS: atom_id res chain seq x y z
N MET A 1 -3.79 15.77 3.50
CA MET A 1 -3.54 14.78 2.44
C MET A 1 -4.15 15.29 1.15
N ALA A 2 -3.39 15.29 0.06
CA ALA A 2 -3.89 15.62 -1.28
C ALA A 2 -3.89 14.35 -2.13
N VAL A 3 -4.99 14.08 -2.84
CA VAL A 3 -5.16 12.89 -3.69
C VAL A 3 -5.69 13.30 -5.05
N ARG A 4 -5.21 12.66 -6.10
CA ARG A 4 -5.80 12.73 -7.44
C ARG A 4 -5.96 11.33 -8.02
N ARG A 5 -6.98 11.15 -8.85
CA ARG A 5 -7.25 9.90 -9.57
C ARG A 5 -7.30 10.20 -11.06
N TYR A 6 -6.69 9.32 -11.85
CA TYR A 6 -6.73 9.35 -13.29
C TYR A 6 -7.27 8.03 -13.79
N PHE A 7 -8.24 8.10 -14.69
CA PHE A 7 -8.83 6.93 -15.32
C PHE A 7 -8.21 6.77 -16.70
N GLU A 8 -7.55 5.64 -16.92
CA GLU A 8 -7.01 5.24 -18.21
C GLU A 8 -7.78 4.02 -18.71
N ALA A 9 -7.62 3.67 -19.99
CA ALA A 9 -8.42 2.64 -20.65
C ALA A 9 -8.45 1.29 -19.89
N ASN A 10 -7.32 0.89 -19.28
CA ASN A 10 -7.16 -0.41 -18.63
C ASN A 10 -6.75 -0.32 -17.16
N ARG A 11 -6.72 0.89 -16.57
CA ARG A 11 -6.27 1.09 -15.19
C ARG A 11 -6.77 2.37 -14.56
N VAL A 12 -6.80 2.37 -13.23
CA VAL A 12 -6.96 3.58 -12.42
C VAL A 12 -5.63 3.91 -11.77
N VAL A 13 -5.15 5.14 -11.96
CA VAL A 13 -3.94 5.64 -11.31
C VAL A 13 -4.35 6.58 -10.19
N VAL A 14 -3.89 6.30 -8.98
CA VAL A 14 -4.11 7.17 -7.82
C VAL A 14 -2.75 7.70 -7.39
N VAL A 15 -2.66 9.03 -7.26
CA VAL A 15 -1.46 9.71 -6.76
C VAL A 15 -1.82 10.47 -5.49
N TRP A 16 -0.92 10.46 -4.52
CA TRP A 16 -1.12 11.19 -3.28
C TRP A 16 0.14 11.87 -2.79
N SER A 17 -0.07 12.88 -1.93
CA SER A 17 0.96 13.41 -1.06
C SER A 17 0.38 13.71 0.32
N CYS A 18 1.09 13.31 1.35
CA CYS A 18 0.72 13.53 2.74
C CYS A 18 1.97 13.72 3.62
N CYS A 19 1.73 14.19 4.84
CA CYS A 19 2.69 14.11 5.91
C CYS A 19 2.22 13.02 6.87
N VAL A 20 3.14 12.16 7.29
CA VAL A 20 2.88 11.06 8.21
C VAL A 20 3.75 11.24 9.43
N GLU A 21 3.19 10.96 10.60
CA GLU A 21 3.89 11.01 11.87
C GLU A 21 3.96 9.60 12.42
N ILE A 22 5.17 9.14 12.72
CA ILE A 22 5.41 7.86 13.38
C ILE A 22 5.75 8.16 14.84
N ALA A 23 4.83 7.80 15.72
CA ALA A 23 5.04 7.85 17.16
C ALA A 23 5.68 6.53 17.63
N GLY A 24 6.89 6.60 18.17
CA GLY A 24 7.64 5.45 18.68
C GLY A 24 8.63 5.86 19.77
N SER A 25 9.78 5.17 19.85
CA SER A 25 10.91 5.57 20.71
C SER A 25 11.47 6.95 20.36
N VAL A 26 11.21 7.42 19.14
CA VAL A 26 11.52 8.75 18.63
C VAL A 26 10.31 9.25 17.83
N PHE A 27 10.11 10.57 17.79
CA PHE A 27 9.09 11.17 16.95
C PHE A 27 9.66 11.46 15.56
N VAL A 28 9.10 10.83 14.53
CA VAL A 28 9.54 11.01 13.13
C VAL A 28 8.40 11.57 12.31
N ARG A 29 8.64 12.70 11.63
CA ARG A 29 7.73 13.26 10.64
C ARG A 29 8.28 13.01 9.24
N LEU A 30 7.44 12.44 8.39
CA LEU A 30 7.79 12.05 7.03
C LEU A 30 6.87 12.77 6.05
N ARG A 31 7.43 13.17 4.92
CA ARG A 31 6.67 13.57 3.75
C ARG A 31 6.60 12.40 2.78
N GLU A 32 5.39 11.97 2.50
CA GLU A 32 5.12 10.91 1.54
C GLU A 32 4.59 11.49 0.23
N LYS A 33 5.04 10.88 -0.86
CA LYS A 33 4.41 10.96 -2.17
C LYS A 33 4.27 9.54 -2.68
N GLY A 34 3.07 9.16 -3.08
CA GLY A 34 2.87 7.81 -3.59
C GLY A 34 2.03 7.76 -4.84
N VAL A 35 2.19 6.65 -5.54
CA VAL A 35 1.44 6.29 -6.73
C VAL A 35 1.03 4.83 -6.60
N ASN A 36 -0.26 4.54 -6.82
CA ASN A 36 -0.73 3.19 -7.02
C ASN A 36 -1.52 3.08 -8.31
N THR A 37 -1.39 1.95 -8.97
CA THR A 37 -2.15 1.63 -10.19
C THR A 37 -3.02 0.42 -9.93
N LEU A 38 -4.29 0.49 -10.24
CA LEU A 38 -5.23 -0.62 -10.18
C LEU A 38 -5.56 -1.06 -11.60
N SER A 39 -5.27 -2.31 -11.96
CA SER A 39 -5.58 -2.86 -13.28
C SER A 39 -6.08 -4.30 -13.17
N THR A 40 -6.83 -4.75 -14.16
CA THR A 40 -7.16 -6.17 -14.30
C THR A 40 -5.89 -6.98 -14.55
N PHE A 41 -5.86 -8.22 -14.05
CA PHE A 41 -4.74 -9.13 -14.22
C PHE A 41 -5.24 -10.49 -14.72
N ASP A 42 -4.66 -10.97 -15.81
CA ASP A 42 -4.99 -12.27 -16.39
C ASP A 42 -4.01 -13.33 -15.88
N PHE A 43 -4.49 -14.19 -14.98
CA PHE A 43 -3.69 -15.28 -14.41
C PHE A 43 -3.37 -16.41 -15.41
N THR A 44 -4.05 -16.47 -16.55
CA THR A 44 -3.99 -17.63 -17.47
C THR A 44 -3.12 -17.41 -18.71
N ARG A 45 -2.62 -16.18 -18.92
CA ARG A 45 -1.62 -15.81 -19.95
C ARG A 45 -1.75 -16.55 -21.29
N GLY A 46 -2.96 -16.67 -21.82
CA GLY A 46 -3.23 -17.23 -23.16
C GLY A 46 -3.41 -18.75 -23.24
N GLU A 47 -3.51 -19.49 -22.13
CA GLU A 47 -3.97 -20.89 -22.19
C GLU A 47 -5.45 -20.97 -22.59
N ALA A 48 -5.78 -21.99 -23.38
CA ALA A 48 -7.07 -22.13 -24.06
C ALA A 48 -8.26 -22.01 -23.08
N ALA A 49 -9.23 -21.19 -23.47
CA ALA A 49 -10.40 -20.82 -22.71
C ALA A 49 -11.11 -22.03 -22.09
N SER A 50 -11.03 -22.16 -20.77
CA SER A 50 -12.11 -22.78 -20.00
C SER A 50 -13.10 -21.67 -19.64
N ASP A 51 -14.39 -21.99 -19.57
CA ASP A 51 -15.49 -21.02 -19.33
C ASP A 51 -15.41 -20.28 -17.97
N ALA A 52 -14.40 -20.56 -17.15
CA ALA A 52 -14.16 -19.92 -15.87
C ALA A 52 -12.72 -19.37 -15.83
N ARG A 53 -12.49 -18.20 -16.44
CA ARG A 53 -11.23 -17.47 -16.31
C ARG A 53 -11.26 -16.67 -15.01
N PRO A 54 -10.43 -16.97 -14.00
CA PRO A 54 -10.36 -16.13 -12.81
C PRO A 54 -9.75 -14.79 -13.21
N GLU A 55 -10.57 -13.73 -13.19
CA GLU A 55 -10.07 -12.37 -13.36
C GLU A 55 -9.40 -11.93 -12.05
N GLY A 56 -8.15 -11.50 -12.16
CA GLY A 56 -7.38 -10.94 -11.07
C GLY A 56 -7.34 -9.43 -11.08
N CYS A 57 -6.72 -8.89 -10.05
CA CYS A 57 -6.37 -7.48 -9.96
C CYS A 57 -4.90 -7.34 -9.59
N ALA A 58 -4.20 -6.44 -10.28
CA ALA A 58 -2.86 -6.01 -9.93
C ALA A 58 -2.92 -4.61 -9.30
N LEU A 59 -2.28 -4.48 -8.13
CA LEU A 59 -2.14 -3.21 -7.40
C LEU A 59 -0.66 -2.86 -7.14
N PRO A 60 0.14 -2.50 -8.16
CA PRO A 60 1.46 -1.92 -7.91
C PRO A 60 1.38 -0.63 -7.10
N VAL A 61 2.27 -0.49 -6.13
CA VAL A 61 2.40 0.69 -5.26
C VAL A 61 3.85 1.13 -5.22
N VAL A 62 4.09 2.44 -5.37
CA VAL A 62 5.40 3.07 -5.15
C VAL A 62 5.21 4.25 -4.20
N ILE A 63 6.06 4.34 -3.17
CA ILE A 63 6.05 5.44 -2.20
C ILE A 63 7.46 6.03 -2.10
N ASP A 64 7.58 7.33 -2.35
CA ASP A 64 8.75 8.16 -2.02
C ASP A 64 8.52 8.76 -0.63
N VAL A 65 9.42 8.43 0.29
CA VAL A 65 9.34 8.80 1.71
C VAL A 65 10.56 9.63 2.04
N ARG A 66 10.35 10.84 2.56
CA ARG A 66 11.44 11.73 2.96
C ARG A 66 11.23 12.23 4.39
N PRO A 67 12.26 12.27 5.24
CA PRO A 67 12.15 12.92 6.53
C PRO A 67 11.88 14.41 6.33
N GLU A 68 10.98 14.97 7.13
CA GLU A 68 10.92 16.41 7.27
C GLU A 68 12.05 16.85 8.19
N THR A 69 13.00 17.62 7.66
CA THR A 69 14.02 18.27 8.47
C THR A 69 13.34 19.28 9.38
N VAL A 70 13.04 18.85 10.59
CA VAL A 70 12.80 19.77 11.69
C VAL A 70 14.18 20.23 12.13
N GLU A 71 14.43 21.54 12.15
CA GLU A 71 15.65 22.09 12.74
C GLU A 71 15.64 21.77 14.24
N PHE A 72 16.17 20.61 14.62
CA PHE A 72 16.57 20.37 15.99
C PHE A 72 17.89 21.10 16.19
N SER A 73 17.98 21.97 17.18
CA SER A 73 19.24 22.55 17.66
C SER A 73 20.18 21.39 18.02
N THR A 74 21.06 21.00 17.10
CA THR A 74 21.84 19.77 17.24
C THR A 74 22.89 19.93 18.33
N SER A 75 22.69 19.24 19.45
CA SER A 75 23.83 18.69 20.21
C SER A 75 24.47 17.59 19.36
N THR A 76 25.75 17.34 19.59
CA THR A 76 26.70 16.48 18.84
C THR A 76 26.30 15.00 18.63
N ASN A 77 25.07 14.58 18.92
CA ASN A 77 24.65 13.17 18.95
C ASN A 77 23.76 12.72 17.77
N THR A 78 23.43 13.60 16.82
CA THR A 78 22.43 13.32 15.77
C THR A 78 22.82 12.21 14.79
N GLN A 79 24.13 11.99 14.57
CA GLN A 79 24.61 11.00 13.61
C GLN A 79 24.40 9.54 14.08
N GLY A 80 24.34 9.29 15.39
CA GLY A 80 24.11 7.95 15.96
C GLY A 80 22.69 7.44 15.78
N HIS A 81 21.70 8.34 15.68
CA HIS A 81 20.28 7.97 15.64
C HIS A 81 19.72 7.71 14.24
N ILE A 82 20.51 7.96 13.18
CA ILE A 82 20.06 7.77 11.79
C ILE A 82 19.68 6.31 11.52
N GLY A 83 20.48 5.36 12.04
CA GLY A 83 20.20 3.92 11.92
C GLY A 83 18.88 3.55 12.59
N GLU A 84 18.71 3.94 13.86
CA GLU A 84 17.50 3.66 14.64
C GLU A 84 16.23 4.25 14.01
N MET A 85 16.30 5.49 13.50
CA MET A 85 15.17 6.11 12.80
C MET A 85 14.87 5.41 11.48
N THR A 86 15.90 5.00 10.73
CA THR A 86 15.71 4.25 9.47
C THR A 86 15.03 2.91 9.74
N ASP A 87 15.48 2.18 10.75
CA ASP A 87 14.89 0.89 11.15
C ASP A 87 13.44 1.06 11.63
N LEU A 88 13.15 2.13 12.39
CA LEU A 88 11.78 2.45 12.81
C LEU A 88 10.86 2.71 11.61
N VAL A 89 11.32 3.50 10.63
CA VAL A 89 10.55 3.82 9.42
C VAL A 89 10.31 2.55 8.60
N LEU A 90 11.38 1.80 8.29
CA LEU A 90 11.29 0.56 7.50
C LEU A 90 10.41 -0.49 8.18
N GLY A 91 10.59 -0.70 9.49
CA GLY A 91 9.77 -1.62 10.28
C GLY A 91 8.29 -1.23 10.29
N THR A 92 7.99 0.06 10.34
CA THR A 92 6.61 0.57 10.28
C THR A 92 5.96 0.27 8.93
N TYR A 93 6.63 0.54 7.80
CA TYR A 93 6.07 0.21 6.48
C TYR A 93 5.92 -1.30 6.30
N HIS A 94 6.92 -2.09 6.68
CA HIS A 94 6.84 -3.54 6.51
C HIS A 94 5.65 -4.13 7.28
N ARG A 95 5.47 -3.72 8.54
CA ARG A 95 4.33 -4.12 9.36
C ARG A 95 2.99 -3.66 8.77
N ASN A 96 2.90 -2.39 8.36
CA ASN A 96 1.65 -1.82 7.87
C ASN A 96 1.23 -2.42 6.53
N PHE A 97 2.16 -2.67 5.61
CA PHE A 97 1.87 -3.34 4.34
C PHE A 97 1.45 -4.80 4.55
N GLY A 98 2.10 -5.53 5.46
CA GLY A 98 1.68 -6.88 5.81
C GLY A 98 0.25 -6.92 6.33
N MET A 99 -0.11 -5.99 7.22
CA MET A 99 -1.47 -5.88 7.75
C MET A 99 -2.49 -5.52 6.66
N LEU A 100 -2.15 -4.59 5.78
CA LEU A 100 -3.03 -4.19 4.68
C LEU A 100 -3.31 -5.35 3.72
N ASN A 101 -2.30 -6.14 3.38
CA ASN A 101 -2.47 -7.35 2.57
C ASN A 101 -3.40 -8.36 3.26
N GLN A 102 -3.18 -8.63 4.56
CA GLN A 102 -4.01 -9.56 5.31
C GLN A 102 -5.48 -9.11 5.39
N VAL A 103 -5.74 -7.82 5.59
CA VAL A 103 -7.10 -7.27 5.61
C VAL A 103 -7.75 -7.42 4.23
N MET A 104 -7.03 -7.10 3.15
CA MET A 104 -7.55 -7.27 1.79
C MET A 104 -7.89 -8.73 1.48
N GLU A 105 -7.00 -9.68 1.81
CA GLU A 105 -7.25 -11.11 1.64
C GLU A 105 -8.50 -11.56 2.39
N ASN A 106 -8.66 -11.15 3.66
CA ASN A 106 -9.84 -11.50 4.46
C ASN A 106 -11.14 -10.92 3.88
N LEU A 107 -11.11 -9.69 3.37
CA LEU A 107 -12.28 -9.07 2.74
C LEU A 107 -12.67 -9.79 1.44
N LEU A 108 -11.69 -10.12 0.61
CA LEU A 108 -11.89 -10.86 -0.64
C LEU A 108 -12.41 -12.28 -0.37
N LEU A 109 -11.86 -12.97 0.63
CA LEU A 109 -12.34 -14.30 1.05
C LEU A 109 -13.78 -14.24 1.54
N LYS A 110 -14.13 -13.23 2.34
CA LYS A 110 -15.51 -13.04 2.81
C LYS A 110 -16.48 -12.82 1.64
N GLU A 111 -16.14 -11.95 0.70
CA GLU A 111 -16.96 -11.70 -0.49
C GLU A 111 -17.14 -12.96 -1.37
N LEU A 112 -16.08 -13.75 -1.53
CA LEU A 112 -16.14 -15.04 -2.22
C LEU A 112 -17.05 -16.05 -1.50
N MET A 113 -17.07 -16.06 -0.16
CA MET A 113 -17.96 -16.92 0.61
C MET A 113 -19.42 -16.46 0.52
N ASP A 114 -19.66 -15.15 0.62
CA ASP A 114 -20.99 -14.55 0.54
C ASP A 114 -21.61 -14.76 -0.85
N SER A 115 -20.82 -14.59 -1.92
CA SER A 115 -21.27 -14.85 -3.30
C SER A 115 -21.62 -16.32 -3.53
N ARG A 116 -20.84 -17.28 -3.03
CA ARG A 116 -21.16 -18.72 -3.11
C ARG A 116 -22.42 -19.09 -2.32
N ALA A 117 -22.63 -18.51 -1.16
CA ALA A 117 -23.85 -18.72 -0.38
C ALA A 117 -25.10 -18.22 -1.14
N SER A 118 -24.98 -17.07 -1.81
CA SER A 118 -26.08 -16.52 -2.63
C SER A 118 -26.38 -17.35 -3.89
N SER A 119 -25.38 -18.00 -4.49
CA SER A 119 -25.57 -18.88 -5.65
C SER A 119 -26.15 -20.26 -5.28
N SER A 120 -26.03 -20.70 -4.02
CA SER A 120 -26.59 -21.98 -3.55
C SER A 120 -28.08 -21.92 -3.23
N HIS A 121 -28.68 -20.73 -3.23
CA HIS A 121 -30.11 -20.48 -2.93
C HIS A 121 -30.94 -20.09 -4.16
N ARG A 122 -30.39 -20.22 -5.37
CA ARG A 122 -31.12 -20.17 -6.65
C ARG A 122 -31.16 -21.54 -7.29
#